data_AF-A0A7S2Z2I7-F1
#
_entry.id   AF-A0A7S2Z2I7-F1
#
_cell.length_a   1.000
_cell.length_b   1.000
_cell.length_c   1.000
_cell.angle_alpha   90.00
_cell.angle_beta   90.00
_cell.angle_gamma   90.00
#
_symmetry.space_group_name_H-M   'P 1'
#
loop_
_entity.id
_entity.type
_entity.pdbx_description
1 polymer ?
#
loop_
_entity_poly.entity_id
_entity_poly.type
_entity_poly.pdbx_seq_one_letter_code
_entity_poly.pdbx_strand_id
1 'polypeptide(L)'
;GCKAEADTFDELYSEFSKKGVQVVGISMEEVEALKESNAGRKVELLSDADGAISEQFDSELKVPLIGAKLGFSARNTFLLSNKGEVLSVWQEGKNMGNVKNGKHAAQVLDSVAENIKSSNPLVSLFG
;
A
#
# COMPACT_ATOMS: atom_id res chain seq x y z
N GLY A 1 8.76 -10.58 5.55
CA GLY A 1 7.66 -9.84 4.89
C GLY A 1 7.07 -8.87 5.90
N CYS A 2 6.38 -7.82 5.47
CA CYS A 2 6.06 -6.59 6.22
C CYS A 2 7.26 -5.67 6.33
N LYS A 3 8.28 -5.99 7.14
CA LYS A 3 9.50 -5.16 7.25
C LYS A 3 10.19 -4.93 5.90
N ALA A 4 10.48 -5.98 5.14
CA ALA A 4 11.12 -5.87 3.83
C ALA A 4 10.29 -5.09 2.80
N GLU A 5 8.96 -5.12 2.93
CA GLU A 5 8.06 -4.36 2.06
C GLU A 5 8.08 -2.88 2.44
N ALA A 6 7.97 -2.56 3.74
CA ALA A 6 8.14 -1.21 4.23
C ALA A 6 9.51 -0.62 3.84
N ASP A 7 10.59 -1.42 3.92
CA ASP A 7 11.94 -1.01 3.52
C ASP A 7 11.99 -0.68 2.02
N THR A 8 11.40 -1.49 1.15
CA THR A 8 11.37 -1.23 -0.31
C THR A 8 10.50 -0.03 -0.71
N PHE A 9 9.39 0.21 -0.02
CA PHE A 9 8.63 1.45 -0.18
C PHE A 9 9.41 2.67 0.33
N ASP A 10 10.17 2.52 1.40
CA ASP A 10 10.99 3.59 1.97
C ASP A 10 12.14 4.00 1.04
N GLU A 11 12.80 3.03 0.43
CA GLU A 11 13.83 3.23 -0.60
C GLU A 11 13.29 4.04 -1.78
N LEU A 12 12.06 3.75 -2.21
CA LEU A 12 11.39 4.43 -3.33
C LEU A 12 10.56 5.66 -2.93
N TYR A 13 10.51 6.01 -1.64
CA TYR A 13 9.63 7.07 -1.12
C TYR A 13 9.81 8.40 -1.86
N SER A 14 11.06 8.77 -2.14
CA SER A 14 11.37 10.00 -2.87
C SER A 14 10.89 9.98 -4.32
N GLU A 15 10.83 8.82 -4.98
CA GLU A 15 10.32 8.69 -6.34
C GLU A 15 8.79 8.78 -6.40
N PHE A 16 8.09 8.23 -5.41
CA PHE A 16 6.65 8.47 -5.22
C PHE A 16 6.36 9.94 -4.98
N SER A 17 7.12 10.58 -4.09
CA SER A 17 6.96 11.99 -3.76
C SER A 17 7.17 12.91 -4.97
N LYS A 18 8.17 12.65 -5.81
CA LYS A 18 8.39 13.38 -7.08
C LYS A 18 7.20 13.29 -8.05
N LYS A 19 6.42 12.21 -7.97
CA LYS A 19 5.20 12.00 -8.76
C LYS A 19 3.94 12.55 -8.08
N GLY A 20 4.07 13.23 -6.94
CA GLY A 20 2.95 13.77 -6.17
C GLY A 20 2.13 12.70 -5.43
N VAL A 21 2.71 11.52 -5.18
CA VAL A 21 2.05 10.43 -4.46
C VAL A 21 2.60 10.34 -3.04
N GLN A 22 1.70 10.35 -2.06
CA GLN A 22 2.01 10.03 -0.68
C GLN A 22 1.93 8.51 -0.48
N VAL A 23 2.90 7.95 0.25
CA VAL A 23 2.90 6.54 0.64
C VAL A 23 2.66 6.45 2.15
N VAL A 24 1.65 5.68 2.54
CA VAL A 24 1.36 5.34 3.93
C VAL A 24 1.18 3.83 4.05
N GLY A 25 1.72 3.24 5.12
CA GLY A 25 1.44 1.85 5.50
C GLY A 25 0.35 1.80 6.57
N ILE A 26 -0.43 0.73 6.60
CA ILE A 26 -1.49 0.53 7.59
C ILE A 26 -1.34 -0.86 8.20
N SER A 27 -1.41 -0.96 9.52
CA SER A 27 -1.34 -2.23 10.27
C SER A 27 -2.35 -2.20 11.42
N MET A 28 -2.82 -3.37 11.83
CA MET A 28 -3.71 -3.52 13.00
C MET A 28 -2.95 -3.48 14.34
N GLU A 29 -1.67 -3.11 14.33
CA GLU A 29 -0.86 -2.89 15.52
C GLU A 29 -1.14 -1.52 16.15
N GLU A 30 -0.94 -1.44 17.47
CA GLU A 30 -1.03 -0.20 18.24
C GLU A 30 0.05 0.82 17.83
N VAL A 31 -0.25 2.11 18.03
CA VAL A 31 0.64 3.22 17.67
C VAL A 31 2.05 3.08 18.26
N GLU A 32 2.18 2.62 19.50
CA GLU A 32 3.50 2.47 20.14
C GLU A 32 4.36 1.38 19.48
N ALA A 33 3.75 0.25 19.08
CA ALA A 33 4.46 -0.80 18.33
C ALA A 33 4.85 -0.33 16.92
N LEU A 34 4.01 0.49 16.28
CA LEU A 34 4.32 1.09 14.98
C LEU A 34 5.47 2.08 15.06
N LYS A 35 5.54 2.92 16.09
CA LYS A 35 6.66 3.85 16.28
C LYS A 35 7.99 3.12 16.39
N GLU A 36 8.03 2.04 17.17
CA GLU A 36 9.24 1.24 17.34
C GLU A 36 9.63 0.53 16.04
N SER A 37 8.67 -0.12 15.37
CA SER A 37 8.95 -0.88 14.15
C SER A 37 9.25 0.00 12.93
N ASN A 38 8.86 1.27 12.95
CA ASN A 38 9.07 2.24 11.87
C ASN A 38 10.23 3.21 12.09
N ALA A 39 10.95 3.09 13.20
CA ALA A 39 12.07 3.97 13.50
C ALA A 39 13.08 4.03 12.34
N GLY A 40 13.33 5.25 11.85
CA GLY A 40 14.30 5.51 10.77
C GLY A 40 13.75 5.46 9.35
N ARG A 41 12.46 5.17 9.14
CA ARG A 41 11.81 5.26 7.81
C ARG A 41 11.16 6.63 7.59
N LYS A 42 11.06 7.00 6.31
CA LYS A 42 10.30 8.15 5.78
C LYS A 42 8.83 7.83 5.57
N VAL A 43 8.50 6.60 5.20
CA VAL A 43 7.11 6.14 5.06
C VAL A 43 6.41 6.25 6.42
N GLU A 44 5.21 6.83 6.44
CA GLU A 44 4.38 6.90 7.64
C GLU A 44 3.57 5.61 7.81
N LEU A 45 3.43 5.13 9.05
CA LEU A 45 2.55 4.01 9.38
C LEU A 45 1.37 4.48 10.22
N LEU A 46 0.17 4.07 9.83
CA LEU A 46 -1.08 4.34 10.53
C LEU A 46 -1.53 3.07 11.28
N SER A 47 -2.02 3.28 12.50
CA SER A 47 -2.63 2.23 13.30
C SER A 47 -4.10 2.07 12.94
N ASP A 48 -4.49 0.84 12.66
CA ASP A 48 -5.86 0.37 12.44
C ASP A 48 -6.21 -0.67 13.51
N ALA A 49 -5.92 -0.34 14.78
CA ALA A 49 -6.05 -1.26 15.91
C ALA A 49 -7.49 -1.78 16.12
N ASP A 50 -8.51 -1.04 15.68
CA ASP A 50 -9.91 -1.46 15.71
C ASP A 50 -10.35 -2.24 14.45
N GLY A 51 -9.50 -2.28 13.42
CA GLY A 51 -9.73 -2.99 12.16
C GLY A 51 -10.72 -2.31 11.21
N ALA A 52 -11.16 -1.09 11.49
CA ALA A 52 -12.19 -0.42 10.69
C ALA A 52 -11.74 -0.19 9.23
N ILE A 53 -10.47 0.19 9.02
CA ILE A 53 -9.92 0.40 7.68
C ILE A 53 -9.72 -0.95 6.98
N SER A 54 -9.16 -1.94 7.68
CA SER A 54 -8.97 -3.28 7.14
C SER A 54 -10.29 -3.90 6.72
N GLU A 55 -11.37 -3.69 7.46
CA GLU A 55 -12.71 -4.15 7.10
C GLU A 55 -13.27 -3.42 5.87
N GLN A 56 -13.14 -2.09 5.80
CA GLN A 56 -13.60 -1.30 4.64
C GLN A 56 -12.89 -1.66 3.33
N PHE A 57 -11.60 -2.00 3.41
CA PHE A 57 -10.78 -2.33 2.25
C PHE A 57 -10.72 -3.85 1.97
N ASP A 58 -11.63 -4.64 2.55
CA ASP A 58 -11.67 -6.11 2.43
C ASP A 58 -10.29 -6.76 2.66
N SER A 59 -9.59 -6.21 3.64
CA SER A 59 -8.23 -6.59 4.03
C SER A 59 -8.23 -7.27 5.40
N GLU A 60 -9.36 -7.45 6.07
CA GLU A 60 -9.40 -8.18 7.35
C GLU A 60 -9.34 -9.70 7.14
N LEU A 61 -8.35 -10.37 7.76
CA LEU A 61 -8.26 -11.82 7.69
C LEU A 61 -9.24 -12.48 8.66
N LYS A 62 -10.02 -13.42 8.14
CA LYS A 62 -11.02 -14.20 8.87
C LYS A 62 -10.75 -15.68 8.75
N VAL A 63 -11.14 -16.45 9.76
CA VAL A 63 -11.17 -17.91 9.67
C VAL A 63 -12.20 -18.32 8.61
N PRO A 64 -11.81 -19.01 7.51
CA PRO A 64 -12.70 -19.20 6.36
C PRO A 64 -14.04 -19.87 6.67
N LEU A 65 -14.06 -20.80 7.64
CA LEU A 65 -15.26 -21.56 7.99
C LEU A 65 -16.12 -20.88 9.07
N ILE A 66 -15.50 -20.09 9.94
CA ILE A 66 -16.14 -19.55 11.16
C ILE A 66 -16.45 -18.06 11.00
N GLY A 67 -15.75 -17.36 10.11
CA GLY A 67 -15.85 -15.90 9.93
C GLY A 67 -15.25 -15.09 11.07
N ALA A 68 -14.63 -15.73 12.06
CA ALA A 68 -13.99 -15.06 13.18
C ALA A 68 -12.76 -14.26 12.72
N LYS A 69 -12.65 -13.01 13.20
CA LYS A 69 -11.52 -12.10 12.94
C LYS A 69 -10.22 -12.69 13.52
N LEU A 70 -9.14 -12.67 12.73
CA LEU A 70 -7.82 -13.16 13.16
C LEU A 70 -6.96 -12.07 13.81
N GLY A 71 -7.38 -10.80 13.74
CA GLY A 71 -6.61 -9.67 14.29
C GLY A 71 -5.42 -9.25 13.41
N PHE A 72 -5.41 -9.67 12.14
CA PHE A 72 -4.38 -9.29 11.16
C PHE A 72 -5.02 -8.87 9.84
N SER A 73 -4.34 -7.99 9.13
CA SER A 73 -4.70 -7.61 7.78
C SER A 73 -4.02 -8.51 6.74
N ALA A 74 -4.73 -8.75 5.64
CA ALA A 74 -4.22 -9.28 4.40
C ALA A 74 -3.29 -8.23 3.78
N ARG A 75 -2.29 -8.71 3.05
CA ARG A 75 -1.38 -7.82 2.36
C ARG A 75 -2.02 -7.31 1.09
N ASN A 76 -2.56 -6.09 1.16
CA ASN A 76 -3.16 -5.40 0.03
C ASN A 76 -2.50 -4.05 -0.16
N THR A 77 -2.51 -3.54 -1.39
CA THR A 77 -2.08 -2.18 -1.71
C THR A 77 -3.09 -1.56 -2.65
N PHE A 78 -3.36 -0.28 -2.42
CA PHE A 78 -4.33 0.50 -3.18
C PHE A 78 -3.66 1.77 -3.66
N LEU A 79 -3.84 2.09 -4.93
CA LEU A 79 -3.53 3.42 -5.46
C LEU A 79 -4.82 4.22 -5.50
N LEU A 80 -4.87 5.34 -4.78
CA LEU A 80 -6.04 6.19 -4.70
C LEU A 80 -5.82 7.49 -5.49
N SER A 81 -6.88 8.00 -6.12
CA SER A 81 -6.91 9.35 -6.68
C SER A 81 -7.02 10.40 -5.56
N ASN A 82 -6.75 11.66 -5.88
CA ASN A 82 -6.97 12.77 -4.95
C ASN A 82 -8.45 13.01 -4.59
N LYS A 83 -9.38 12.30 -5.24
CA LYS A 83 -10.81 12.29 -4.92
C LYS A 83 -11.23 11.06 -4.10
N GLY A 84 -10.29 10.19 -3.74
CA GLY A 84 -10.55 8.95 -3.00
C GLY A 84 -11.02 7.78 -3.87
N GLU A 85 -10.87 7.86 -5.19
CA GLU A 85 -11.24 6.75 -6.08
C GLU A 85 -10.11 5.73 -6.15
N VAL A 86 -10.43 4.43 -6.14
CA VAL A 86 -9.45 3.37 -6.30
C VAL A 86 -9.06 3.24 -7.77
N LEU A 87 -7.80 3.57 -8.08
CA LEU A 87 -7.24 3.51 -9.44
C LEU A 87 -6.64 2.14 -9.76
N SER A 88 -5.97 1.52 -8.77
CA SER A 88 -5.34 0.21 -8.90
C SER A 88 -5.40 -0.54 -7.58
N VAL A 89 -5.48 -1.87 -7.65
CA VAL A 89 -5.49 -2.76 -6.48
C VAL A 89 -4.51 -3.92 -6.69
N TRP A 90 -3.74 -4.22 -5.65
CA TRP A 90 -2.88 -5.38 -5.56
C TRP A 90 -3.30 -6.18 -4.32
N GLN A 91 -3.70 -7.44 -4.49
CA GLN A 91 -4.15 -8.31 -3.40
C GLN A 91 -3.31 -9.59 -3.34
N GLU A 92 -3.01 -10.10 -2.16
CA GLU A 92 -2.18 -11.31 -2.05
C GLU A 92 -2.75 -12.46 -2.92
N GLY A 93 -1.91 -13.07 -3.78
CA GLY A 93 -2.32 -14.07 -4.77
C GLY A 93 -2.91 -13.52 -6.09
N LYS A 94 -3.27 -12.24 -6.17
CA LYS A 94 -3.73 -11.55 -7.40
C LYS A 94 -2.87 -10.31 -7.68
N ASN A 95 -2.02 -10.38 -8.71
CA ASN A 95 -1.07 -9.33 -9.09
C ASN A 95 0.04 -9.02 -8.04
N MET A 96 -0.02 -9.65 -6.86
CA MET A 96 0.98 -9.58 -5.76
C MET A 96 2.02 -10.70 -5.76
N GLY A 97 2.14 -11.47 -6.86
CA GLY A 97 3.20 -12.49 -7.00
C GLY A 97 4.63 -11.94 -6.79
N ASN A 98 4.79 -10.62 -6.91
CA ASN A 98 6.05 -9.87 -6.79
C ASN A 98 6.41 -9.41 -5.38
N VAL A 99 5.49 -9.51 -4.41
CA VAL A 99 5.70 -9.00 -3.04
C VAL A 99 6.63 -9.89 -2.23
N LYS A 100 6.63 -11.20 -2.51
CA LYS A 100 7.58 -12.14 -1.93
C LYS A 100 9.02 -11.91 -2.43
N ASN A 101 9.19 -11.21 -3.56
CA ASN A 101 10.48 -10.98 -4.22
C ASN A 101 10.98 -9.53 -4.11
N GLY A 102 10.35 -8.68 -3.28
CA GLY A 102 10.78 -7.28 -3.07
C GLY A 102 10.51 -6.33 -4.25
N LYS A 103 9.76 -6.76 -5.27
CA LYS A 103 9.49 -5.96 -6.49
C LYS A 103 8.17 -5.18 -6.43
N HIS A 104 7.42 -5.32 -5.35
CA HIS A 104 6.08 -4.74 -5.23
C HIS A 104 6.08 -3.21 -5.30
N ALA A 105 6.91 -2.55 -4.49
CA ALA A 105 6.97 -1.09 -4.46
C ALA A 105 7.32 -0.51 -5.84
N ALA A 106 8.22 -1.16 -6.58
CA ALA A 106 8.54 -0.77 -7.96
C ALA A 106 7.35 -0.95 -8.91
N GLN A 107 6.62 -2.07 -8.83
CA GLN A 107 5.41 -2.29 -9.62
C GLN A 107 4.32 -1.24 -9.33
N VAL A 108 4.16 -0.85 -8.07
CA VAL A 108 3.21 0.21 -7.70
C VAL A 108 3.67 1.56 -8.27
N LEU A 109 4.96 1.87 -8.20
CA LEU A 109 5.53 3.10 -8.76
C LEU A 109 5.35 3.20 -10.29
N ASP A 110 5.48 2.10 -11.01
CA ASP A 110 5.24 2.04 -12.45
C ASP A 110 3.76 2.32 -12.77
N SER A 111 2.83 1.73 -12.03
CA SER A 111 1.38 1.96 -12.20
C SER A 111 0.98 3.41 -11.90
N VAL A 112 1.66 4.09 -10.97
CA VAL A 112 1.47 5.54 -10.76
C VAL A 112 1.78 6.31 -12.05
N ALA A 113 2.86 5.97 -12.74
CA ALA A 113 3.24 6.66 -13.98
C ALA A 113 2.22 6.45 -15.11
N GLU A 114 1.63 5.25 -15.20
CA GLU A 114 0.57 4.93 -16.16
C GLU A 114 -0.72 5.71 -15.88
N ASN A 115 -1.16 5.75 -14.62
CA ASN A 115 -2.37 6.45 -14.22
C ASN A 115 -2.26 7.98 -14.37
N ILE A 116 -1.08 8.56 -14.08
CA ILE A 116 -0.83 9.98 -14.32
C ILE A 116 -0.94 10.32 -15.82
N LYS A 117 -0.34 9.51 -16.70
CA LYS A 117 -0.42 9.71 -18.16
C LYS A 117 -1.87 9.68 -18.67
N SER A 118 -2.66 8.71 -18.21
CA SER A 118 -4.08 8.60 -18.61
C SER A 118 -4.94 9.76 -18.11
N SER A 119 -4.61 10.34 -16.97
CA SER A 119 -5.32 11.52 -16.42
C SER A 119 -4.94 12.85 -17.09
N ASN A 120 -3.85 12.87 -17.88
CA ASN A 120 -3.29 14.08 -18.48
C ASN A 120 -2.95 13.85 -19.97
N PRO A 121 -3.95 13.86 -20.87
CA PRO A 121 -3.77 13.46 -22.28
C PRO A 121 -2.79 14.35 -23.06
N LEU A 122 -2.48 15.55 -22.57
CA LEU A 122 -1.51 16.46 -23.18
C LEU A 122 -0.05 16.02 -23.00
N VAL A 123 0.27 15.21 -21.99
CA VAL A 123 1.64 14.69 -21.78
C VAL A 123 1.97 13.56 -22.78
N SER A 124 0.94 12.86 -23.29
CA SER A 124 1.08 11.79 -24.28
C SER A 124 1.43 12.28 -25.69
N LEU A 125 1.27 13.58 -25.99
CA LEU A 125 1.43 14.15 -27.33
C LEU A 125 2.84 14.73 -27.59
N PHE A 126 3.69 14.81 -26.56
CA PHE A 126 5.02 15.43 -26.64
C PHE A 126 6.15 14.54 -26.10
N GLY A 127 5.90 13.23 -25.93
CA GLY A 127 6.89 12.24 -25.48
C GLY A 127 7.34 11.30 -26.60
#